data_AF-A0A5N7Z808-F1
#
_entry.id   AF-A0A5N7Z808-F1
#
_cell.length_a   1.000
_cell.length_b   1.000
_cell.length_c   1.000
_cell.angle_alpha   90.00
_cell.angle_beta   90.00
_cell.angle_gamma   90.00
#
_symmetry.space_group_name_H-M   'P 1'
#
loop_
_entity.id
_entity.type
_entity.pdbx_description
1 polymer ?
#
loop_
_entity_poly.entity_id
_entity_poly.type
_entity_poly.pdbx_seq_one_letter_code
_entity_poly.pdbx_strand_id
1 'polypeptide(L)'
;MKRDQLNKKYTAEEQAESFVFRSKSTSKQKKEAADELNRARKDTNESLTEHQLLYARVQQLRFEIEDYLKLGVYTKELSFAFFLRKYIRLRYKINKDFAKDIQLSETD
;
A
#
# COMPACT_ATOMS: atom_id res chain seq x y z
N MET A 1 35.79 6.99 -25.63
CA MET A 1 35.84 7.52 -24.24
C MET A 1 35.06 6.69 -23.22
N LYS A 2 33.71 6.58 -23.23
CA LYS A 2 33.01 5.78 -22.20
C LYS A 2 33.30 4.27 -22.22
N ARG A 3 33.44 3.67 -23.41
CA ARG A 3 33.75 2.23 -23.57
C ARG A 3 35.17 1.88 -23.10
N ASP A 4 36.15 2.74 -23.39
CA ASP A 4 37.55 2.51 -22.97
C ASP A 4 37.73 2.56 -21.45
N GLN A 5 36.88 3.32 -20.75
CA GLN A 5 36.88 3.37 -19.28
C GLN A 5 36.20 2.14 -18.66
N LEU A 6 35.18 1.59 -19.30
CA LEU A 6 34.50 0.36 -18.86
C LEU A 6 35.42 -0.86 -19.03
N ASN A 7 36.09 -0.98 -20.17
CA ASN A 7 37.05 -2.07 -20.46
C ASN A 7 38.29 -2.06 -19.57
N LYS A 8 38.63 -0.91 -18.97
CA LYS A 8 39.71 -0.80 -17.97
C LYS A 8 39.28 -1.20 -16.56
N LYS A 9 37.98 -1.15 -16.27
CA LYS A 9 37.44 -1.32 -14.90
C LYS A 9 36.74 -2.66 -14.68
N TYR A 10 36.16 -3.24 -15.73
CA TYR A 10 35.37 -4.47 -15.67
C TYR A 10 35.82 -5.46 -16.74
N THR A 11 35.86 -6.75 -16.40
CA THR A 11 36.14 -7.82 -17.36
C THR A 11 35.02 -7.95 -18.39
N ALA A 12 35.32 -8.60 -19.52
CA ALA A 12 34.29 -8.87 -20.53
C ALA A 12 33.13 -9.70 -19.97
N GLU A 13 33.41 -10.61 -19.04
CA GLU A 13 32.43 -11.45 -18.34
C GLU A 13 31.54 -10.60 -17.42
N GLU A 14 32.12 -9.74 -16.57
CA GLU A 14 31.36 -8.84 -15.69
C GLU A 14 30.46 -7.88 -16.49
N GLN A 15 30.97 -7.39 -17.63
CA GLN A 15 30.18 -6.55 -18.52
C GLN A 15 29.02 -7.32 -19.16
N ALA A 16 29.24 -8.58 -19.56
CA ALA A 16 28.20 -9.44 -20.13
C ALA A 16 27.13 -9.81 -19.09
N GLU A 17 27.53 -10.14 -17.86
CA GLU A 17 26.60 -10.47 -16.76
C GLU A 17 25.75 -9.26 -16.34
N SER A 18 26.32 -8.05 -16.41
CA SER A 18 25.57 -6.82 -16.10
C SER A 18 24.55 -6.43 -17.17
N PHE A 19 24.58 -7.06 -18.34
CA PHE A 19 23.77 -6.66 -19.48
C PHE A 19 22.33 -7.18 -19.35
N VAL A 20 21.41 -6.29 -18.95
CA VAL A 20 19.98 -6.61 -18.86
C VAL A 20 19.33 -6.47 -20.23
N PHE A 21 18.95 -7.60 -20.84
CA PHE A 21 18.16 -7.60 -22.07
C PHE A 21 16.73 -7.12 -21.81
N ARG A 22 16.36 -5.97 -22.39
CA ARG A 22 14.96 -5.50 -22.40
C ARG A 22 14.15 -6.33 -23.39
N SER A 23 13.59 -7.43 -22.95
CA SER A 23 12.57 -8.17 -23.71
C SER A 23 11.17 -7.70 -23.29
N LYS A 24 10.27 -7.55 -24.27
CA LYS A 24 8.85 -7.33 -23.97
C LYS A 24 8.26 -8.68 -23.56
N SER A 25 7.66 -8.75 -22.37
CA SER A 25 6.98 -9.95 -21.91
C SER A 25 5.84 -10.31 -22.86
N THR A 26 5.78 -11.58 -23.23
CA THR A 26 4.65 -12.16 -23.99
C THR A 26 3.36 -12.10 -23.17
N SER A 27 2.21 -12.24 -23.83
CA SER A 27 0.91 -12.30 -23.14
C SER A 27 0.85 -13.43 -22.09
N LYS A 28 1.44 -14.59 -22.40
CA LYS A 28 1.56 -15.73 -21.49
C LYS A 28 2.38 -15.39 -20.25
N GLN A 29 3.58 -14.82 -20.42
CA GLN A 29 4.45 -14.41 -19.32
C GLN A 29 3.80 -13.33 -18.43
N LYS A 30 3.06 -12.39 -19.02
CA LYS A 30 2.31 -11.38 -18.25
C LYS A 30 1.23 -12.03 -17.38
N LYS A 31 0.53 -13.03 -17.91
CA LYS A 31 -0.48 -13.77 -17.17
C LYS A 31 0.15 -14.56 -16.02
N GLU A 32 1.22 -15.30 -16.29
CA GLU A 32 1.96 -16.06 -15.28
C GLU A 32 2.49 -15.16 -14.16
N ALA A 33 3.07 -14.01 -14.51
CA ALA A 33 3.54 -13.02 -13.54
C ALA A 33 2.40 -12.42 -12.71
N ALA A 34 1.23 -12.18 -13.31
CA ALA A 34 0.05 -11.71 -12.58
C ALA A 34 -0.48 -12.78 -11.61
N ASP A 35 -0.49 -14.04 -12.03
CA ASP A 35 -0.93 -15.17 -11.20
C ASP A 35 0.05 -15.43 -10.03
N GLU A 36 1.36 -15.29 -10.27
CA GLU A 36 2.38 -15.36 -9.23
C GLU A 36 2.27 -14.21 -8.23
N LEU A 37 2.12 -12.98 -8.71
CA LEU A 37 1.91 -11.82 -7.85
C LEU A 37 0.63 -11.95 -7.00
N ASN A 38 -0.44 -12.48 -7.57
CA ASN A 38 -1.68 -12.72 -6.84
C ASN A 38 -1.53 -13.80 -5.77
N ARG A 39 -0.76 -14.87 -6.04
CA ARG A 39 -0.43 -15.89 -5.03
C ARG A 39 0.40 -15.30 -3.90
N ALA A 40 1.49 -14.60 -4.21
CA ALA A 40 2.32 -13.96 -3.20
C ALA A 40 1.54 -12.97 -2.31
N ARG A 41 0.59 -12.22 -2.90
CA ARG A 41 -0.32 -11.34 -2.15
C ARG A 41 -1.24 -12.10 -1.21
N LYS A 42 -1.80 -13.24 -1.65
CA LYS A 42 -2.63 -14.09 -0.79
C LYS A 42 -1.83 -14.64 0.37
N ASP A 43 -0.65 -15.21 0.10
CA ASP A 43 0.22 -15.79 1.13
C ASP A 43 0.62 -14.72 2.16
N THR A 44 0.95 -13.51 1.69
CA THR A 44 1.23 -12.37 2.57
C THR A 44 0.02 -12.04 3.44
N ASN A 45 -1.18 -11.92 2.85
CA ASN A 45 -2.40 -11.60 3.59
C ASN A 45 -2.76 -12.68 4.63
N GLU A 46 -2.53 -13.96 4.32
CA GLU A 46 -2.76 -15.07 5.24
C GLU A 46 -1.76 -15.08 6.41
N SER A 47 -0.56 -14.55 6.20
CA SER A 47 0.48 -14.44 7.24
C SER A 47 0.28 -13.27 8.22
N LEU A 48 -0.58 -12.31 7.90
CA LEU A 48 -0.78 -11.11 8.72
C LEU A 48 -1.76 -11.38 9.86
N THR A 49 -1.38 -10.95 11.07
CA THR A 49 -2.28 -10.95 12.22
C THR A 49 -3.32 -9.85 12.12
N GLU A 50 -4.46 -10.01 12.81
CA GLU A 50 -5.52 -8.98 12.84
C GLU A 50 -5.01 -7.63 13.33
N HIS A 51 -4.08 -7.61 14.29
CA HIS A 51 -3.45 -6.38 14.78
C HIS A 51 -2.58 -5.70 13.73
N GLN A 52 -1.80 -6.45 12.96
CA GLN A 52 -0.98 -5.90 11.88
C GLN A 52 -1.87 -5.32 10.76
N LEU A 53 -2.95 -6.02 10.42
CA LEU A 53 -3.95 -5.52 9.47
C LEU A 53 -4.62 -4.23 9.96
N LEU A 54 -5.03 -4.19 11.22
CA LEU A 54 -5.62 -3.00 11.83
C LEU A 54 -4.62 -1.83 11.81
N TYR A 55 -3.37 -2.06 12.21
CA TYR A 55 -2.32 -1.05 12.18
C TYR A 55 -2.11 -0.50 10.77
N ALA A 56 -1.98 -1.37 9.77
CA ALA A 56 -1.82 -0.95 8.37
C ALA A 56 -3.00 -0.10 7.88
N ARG A 57 -4.25 -0.48 8.22
CA ARG A 57 -5.45 0.28 7.85
C ARG A 57 -5.51 1.65 8.54
N VAL A 58 -5.08 1.75 9.80
CA VAL A 58 -4.98 3.03 10.52
C VAL A 58 -3.91 3.94 9.89
N GLN A 59 -2.75 3.39 9.52
CA GLN A 59 -1.72 4.15 8.80
C GLN A 59 -2.20 4.64 7.44
N GLN A 60 -2.90 3.79 6.68
CA GLN A 60 -3.52 4.20 5.41
C GLN A 60 -4.48 5.37 5.63
N LEU A 61 -5.37 5.28 6.62
CA LEU A 61 -6.32 6.35 6.93
C LEU A 61 -5.61 7.66 7.27
N ARG A 62 -4.51 7.59 8.04
CA ARG A 62 -3.67 8.74 8.35
C ARG A 62 -3.10 9.38 7.09
N PHE A 63 -2.51 8.60 6.18
CA PHE A 63 -1.96 9.11 4.92
C PHE A 63 -3.03 9.74 4.03
N GLU A 64 -4.23 9.13 3.95
CA GLU A 64 -5.37 9.72 3.22
C GLU A 64 -5.75 11.10 3.77
N ILE A 65 -5.73 11.27 5.10
CA ILE A 65 -5.99 12.56 5.75
C ILE A 65 -4.86 13.56 5.44
N GLU A 66 -3.60 13.15 5.59
CA GLU A 66 -2.45 14.00 5.31
C GLU A 66 -2.45 14.49 3.86
N ASP A 67 -2.74 13.60 2.90
CA ASP A 67 -2.82 13.94 1.49
C ASP A 67 -3.99 14.87 1.19
N TYR A 68 -5.15 14.66 1.83
CA TYR A 68 -6.28 15.59 1.71
C TYR A 68 -5.92 16.98 2.25
N LEU A 69 -5.25 17.07 3.41
CA LEU A 69 -4.85 18.35 4.00
C LEU A 69 -3.86 19.12 3.09
N LYS A 70 -2.99 18.42 2.37
CA LYS A 70 -2.06 19.03 1.40
C LYS A 70 -2.77 19.69 0.21
N LEU A 71 -3.98 19.27 -0.13
CA LEU A 71 -4.75 19.89 -1.22
C LEU A 71 -5.16 21.34 -0.90
N GLY A 72 -5.27 21.69 0.39
CA GLY A 72 -5.62 23.05 0.83
C GLY A 72 -7.04 23.51 0.44
N VAL A 73 -7.87 22.62 -0.09
CA VAL A 73 -9.24 22.89 -0.55
C VAL A 73 -10.20 21.96 0.18
N TYR A 74 -11.31 22.53 0.66
CA TYR A 74 -12.36 21.74 1.31
C TYR A 74 -13.14 20.90 0.29
N THR A 75 -13.24 19.61 0.56
CA THR A 75 -14.04 18.65 -0.20
C THR A 75 -15.01 17.94 0.75
N LYS A 76 -16.32 18.08 0.53
CA LYS A 76 -17.36 17.54 1.43
C LYS A 76 -17.27 16.02 1.58
N GLU A 77 -16.88 15.36 0.49
CA GLU A 77 -16.70 13.91 0.37
C GLU A 77 -15.51 13.41 1.23
N LEU A 78 -14.56 14.30 1.55
CA LEU A 78 -13.39 14.05 2.39
C LEU A 78 -13.46 14.88 3.69
N SER A 79 -14.66 15.15 4.17
CA SER A 79 -14.86 15.87 5.43
C SER A 79 -14.32 15.09 6.64
N PHE A 80 -14.10 15.79 7.75
CA PHE A 80 -13.77 15.16 9.03
C PHE A 80 -14.76 14.03 9.39
N ALA A 81 -16.06 14.26 9.22
CA ALA A 81 -17.09 13.26 9.48
C ALA A 81 -16.93 12.01 8.59
N PHE A 82 -16.46 12.16 7.35
CA PHE A 82 -16.15 11.02 6.48
C PHE A 82 -14.99 10.18 7.02
N PHE A 83 -13.88 10.82 7.41
CA PHE A 83 -12.73 10.13 7.98
C PHE A 83 -13.03 9.51 9.35
N LEU A 84 -13.82 10.17 10.19
CA LEU A 84 -14.27 9.64 11.46
C LEU A 84 -15.13 8.37 11.27
N ARG A 85 -16.06 8.38 10.30
CA ARG A 85 -16.84 7.18 9.96
C ARG A 85 -15.97 6.04 9.47
N LYS A 86 -14.94 6.32 8.65
CA LYS A 86 -13.95 5.32 8.23
C LYS A 86 -13.24 4.74 9.45
N TYR A 87 -12.73 5.58 10.36
CA TYR A 87 -12.05 5.14 11.57
C TYR A 87 -12.92 4.24 12.45
N ILE A 88 -14.17 4.65 12.73
CA ILE A 88 -15.09 3.86 13.56
C ILE A 88 -15.28 2.46 12.96
N ARG A 89 -15.48 2.36 11.64
CA ARG A 89 -15.63 1.08 10.94
C ARG A 89 -14.39 0.19 10.95
N LEU A 90 -13.19 0.75 11.19
CA LEU A 90 -11.97 -0.05 11.29
C LEU A 90 -11.92 -0.88 12.57
N ARG A 91 -12.45 -0.34 13.68
CA ARG A 91 -12.33 -0.93 15.02
C ARG A 91 -13.66 -1.45 15.58
N TYR A 92 -14.78 -0.85 15.19
CA TYR A 92 -16.09 -1.12 15.79
C TYR A 92 -17.05 -1.72 14.77
N LYS A 93 -17.66 -2.85 15.15
CA LYS A 93 -18.75 -3.46 14.39
C LYS A 93 -20.10 -2.78 14.65
N ILE A 94 -20.27 -2.22 15.84
CA ILE A 94 -21.51 -1.61 16.32
C ILE A 94 -21.21 -0.22 16.86
N ASN A 95 -21.98 0.79 16.45
CA ASN A 95 -21.78 2.19 16.88
C ASN A 95 -21.92 2.38 18.40
N LYS A 96 -22.71 1.54 19.08
CA LYS A 96 -22.89 1.56 20.53
C LYS A 96 -21.57 1.31 21.27
N ASP A 97 -20.72 0.43 20.75
CA ASP A 97 -19.42 0.11 21.37
C ASP A 97 -18.46 1.31 21.25
N PHE A 98 -18.47 1.98 20.10
CA PHE A 98 -17.73 3.22 19.94
C PHE A 98 -18.22 4.31 20.90
N ALA A 99 -19.54 4.51 21.00
CA ALA A 99 -20.13 5.50 21.89
C ALA A 99 -19.75 5.26 23.36
N LYS A 100 -19.77 4.00 23.82
CA LYS A 100 -19.30 3.62 25.16
C LYS A 100 -17.82 3.96 25.36
N ASP A 101 -16.97 3.64 24.39
CA ASP A 101 -15.53 3.91 24.47
C ASP A 101 -15.21 5.41 24.59
N ILE A 102 -16.00 6.28 23.95
CA ILE A 102 -15.87 7.74 24.05
C ILE A 102 -16.72 8.35 25.17
N GLN A 103 -17.33 7.53 26.03
CA GLN A 103 -18.20 7.96 27.13
C GLN A 103 -19.38 8.84 26.69
N LEU A 104 -19.91 8.58 25.49
CA LEU A 104 -21.10 9.23 24.98
C LEU A 104 -22.33 8.42 25.41
N SER A 105 -23.14 8.98 26.31
CA SER A 105 -24.43 8.40 26.71
C SER A 105 -25.43 8.48 25.55
N GLU A 106 -26.29 7.45 25.41
CA GLU A 106 -27.50 7.57 24.58
C GLU A 106 -28.35 8.72 25.17
N THR A 107 -28.69 9.70 24.35
CA THR A 107 -29.63 10.76 24.76
C THR A 107 -31.04 10.22 24.54
N ASP A 108 -31.91 10.36 25.55
CA ASP A 108 -33.32 9.93 25.52
C ASP A 108 -34.12 10.53 24.36
#